data_AF-A0A0N1J3X1-F1
#
_entry.id   AF-A0A0N1J3X1-F1
#
_cell.length_a   1.000
_cell.length_b   1.000
_cell.length_c   1.000
_cell.angle_alpha   90.00
_cell.angle_beta   90.00
_cell.angle_gamma   90.00
#
_symmetry.space_group_name_H-M   'P 1'
#
loop_
_entity.id
_entity.type
_entity.pdbx_description
1 polymer ?
#
loop_
_entity_poly.entity_id
_entity_poly.type
_entity_poly.pdbx_seq_one_letter_code
_entity_poly.pdbx_strand_id
1 'polypeptide(L)'
;MEELRTLNISEIHPNPYQPRIHFDEKELLELAQSIKENGLIQPIIVRKSSIIGYELLAGERRLRASQLAGLTTIPAVVKELTDDDLLYQAIIENLQRSNLNPIEEAASYQKLISRGLTHDEVAQIMGKSRPYISNLLRLLNLSSQTKQAVEEGKISQGHARQLVSFSEEKQAEWVQLILSKDLSVRTLEKLIAVNKKKHTKLKQRDQFLKEQEDSLSKTLGTATKIIKKKNGSGEIRISFNDLDEFERIINNFK
;
A
#
# COMPACT_ATOMS: atom_id res chain seq x y z
N MET A 1 -6.15 9.44 -31.28
CA MET A 1 -5.95 10.79 -31.87
C MET A 1 -7.02 11.75 -31.35
N GLU A 2 -6.79 13.07 -31.39
CA GLU A 2 -7.82 14.07 -31.03
C GLU A 2 -8.40 14.67 -32.31
N GLU A 3 -9.71 14.58 -32.50
CA GLU A 3 -10.39 15.09 -33.69
C GLU A 3 -11.54 16.03 -33.30
N LEU A 4 -11.54 17.25 -33.84
CA LEU A 4 -12.65 18.19 -33.63
C LEU A 4 -13.79 17.86 -34.61
N ARG A 5 -14.97 17.53 -34.08
CA ARG A 5 -16.18 17.23 -34.86
C ARG A 5 -17.37 18.01 -34.33
N THR A 6 -18.35 18.25 -35.18
CA THR A 6 -19.67 18.77 -34.77
C THR A 6 -20.59 17.57 -34.57
N LEU A 7 -21.14 17.42 -33.37
CA LEU A 7 -21.94 16.26 -32.96
C LEU A 7 -23.36 16.67 -32.58
N ASN A 8 -24.33 15.77 -32.80
CA ASN A 8 -25.68 15.95 -32.28
C ASN A 8 -25.68 15.83 -30.76
N ILE A 9 -26.36 16.75 -30.08
CA ILE A 9 -26.45 16.74 -28.62
C ILE A 9 -27.14 15.46 -28.11
N SER A 10 -28.10 14.92 -28.87
CA SER A 10 -28.81 13.67 -28.55
C SER A 10 -27.91 12.42 -28.54
N GLU A 11 -26.76 12.47 -29.22
CA GLU A 11 -25.80 11.37 -29.27
C GLU A 11 -24.79 11.42 -28.12
N ILE A 12 -24.80 12.47 -27.28
CA ILE A 12 -23.82 12.66 -26.20
C ILE A 12 -24.47 12.31 -24.86
N HIS A 13 -23.92 11.30 -24.20
CA HIS A 13 -24.36 10.83 -22.90
C HIS A 13 -23.42 11.32 -21.79
N PRO A 14 -23.94 11.72 -20.62
CA PRO A 14 -23.11 12.08 -19.48
C PRO A 14 -22.37 10.86 -18.93
N ASN A 15 -21.16 11.08 -18.41
CA ASN A 15 -20.36 10.02 -17.80
C ASN A 15 -20.93 9.66 -16.39
N PRO A 16 -21.33 8.40 -16.16
CA PRO A 16 -21.91 7.95 -14.89
C PRO A 16 -20.94 8.06 -13.70
N TYR A 17 -19.64 8.19 -13.96
CA TYR A 17 -18.59 8.29 -12.94
C TYR A 17 -18.22 9.73 -12.55
N GLN A 18 -18.90 10.76 -13.09
CA GLN A 18 -18.58 12.17 -12.81
C GLN A 18 -19.68 12.86 -11.95
N PRO A 19 -19.55 12.85 -10.61
CA PRO A 19 -20.66 13.15 -9.69
C PRO A 19 -20.82 14.65 -9.37
N ARG A 20 -20.75 15.56 -10.34
CA ARG A 20 -21.10 16.97 -10.04
C ARG A 20 -22.62 17.09 -9.87
N ILE A 21 -23.06 17.11 -8.62
CA ILE A 21 -24.48 17.08 -8.21
C ILE A 21 -25.06 18.50 -8.00
N HIS A 22 -24.22 19.53 -7.80
CA HIS A 22 -24.69 20.92 -7.66
C HIS A 22 -24.19 21.81 -8.79
N PHE A 23 -25.14 22.34 -9.56
CA PHE A 23 -24.92 23.45 -10.48
C PHE A 23 -25.73 24.64 -9.98
N ASP A 24 -25.11 25.82 -9.95
CA ASP A 24 -25.85 27.06 -9.74
C ASP A 24 -26.71 27.32 -10.99
N GLU A 25 -28.03 27.28 -10.83
CA GLU A 25 -28.98 27.47 -11.93
C GLU A 25 -28.82 28.84 -12.59
N LYS A 26 -28.43 29.87 -11.82
CA LYS A 26 -28.27 31.23 -12.35
C LYS A 26 -27.09 31.32 -13.30
N GLU A 27 -25.92 30.78 -12.89
CA GLU A 27 -24.74 30.74 -13.75
C GLU A 27 -24.95 29.87 -15.00
N LEU A 28 -25.78 28.83 -14.90
CA LEU A 28 -26.09 27.96 -16.04
C LEU A 28 -26.97 28.70 -17.07
N LEU A 29 -27.95 29.49 -16.62
CA LEU A 29 -28.80 30.30 -17.49
C LEU A 29 -28.02 31.42 -18.18
N GLU A 30 -27.11 32.09 -17.47
CA GLU A 30 -26.22 33.10 -18.05
C GLU A 30 -25.34 32.49 -19.17
N LEU A 31 -24.79 31.30 -18.92
CA LEU A 31 -24.01 30.57 -19.93
C LEU A 31 -24.88 30.14 -21.12
N ALA A 32 -26.10 29.70 -20.89
CA ALA A 32 -27.04 29.31 -21.95
C ALA A 32 -27.38 30.51 -22.85
N GLN A 33 -27.62 31.68 -22.25
CA GLN A 33 -27.87 32.91 -23.00
C GLN A 33 -26.66 33.30 -23.87
N SER A 34 -25.45 33.26 -23.29
CA SER A 34 -24.21 33.52 -24.03
C SER A 34 -24.00 32.55 -25.19
N ILE A 35 -24.31 31.26 -25.00
CA ILE A 35 -24.20 30.22 -26.03
C ILE A 35 -25.25 30.40 -27.12
N LYS A 36 -26.46 30.87 -26.77
CA LYS A 36 -27.52 31.16 -27.73
C LYS A 36 -27.13 32.29 -28.69
N GLU A 37 -26.41 33.30 -28.20
CA GLU A 37 -25.97 34.45 -28.99
C GLU A 37 -24.71 34.18 -29.81
N ASN A 38 -23.71 33.51 -29.22
CA ASN A 38 -22.38 33.38 -29.82
C ASN A 38 -22.02 31.96 -30.27
N GLY A 39 -22.91 30.99 -30.03
CA GLY A 39 -22.60 29.58 -30.16
C GLY A 39 -21.64 29.07 -29.07
N LEU A 40 -21.37 27.77 -29.10
CA LEU A 40 -20.39 27.17 -28.19
C LEU A 40 -18.97 27.38 -28.73
N ILE A 41 -18.27 28.37 -28.19
CA ILE A 41 -16.90 28.72 -28.61
C ILE A 41 -15.89 27.62 -28.20
N GLN A 42 -16.00 27.14 -26.96
CA GLN A 42 -15.06 26.15 -26.44
C GLN A 42 -15.67 24.74 -26.53
N PRO A 43 -15.10 23.83 -27.35
CA PRO A 43 -15.67 22.52 -27.56
C PRO A 43 -15.71 21.70 -26.26
N ILE A 44 -16.66 20.77 -26.19
CA ILE A 44 -16.68 19.74 -25.15
C ILE A 44 -15.71 18.61 -25.52
N ILE A 45 -15.31 17.79 -24.54
CA ILE A 45 -14.45 16.64 -24.78
C ILE A 45 -15.30 15.38 -24.62
N VAL A 46 -15.30 14.54 -25.64
CA VAL A 46 -16.07 13.29 -25.67
C VAL A 46 -15.19 12.13 -26.13
N ARG A 47 -15.64 10.91 -25.87
CA ARG A 47 -15.12 9.71 -26.53
C ARG A 47 -16.24 8.97 -27.25
N LYS A 48 -15.88 8.09 -28.17
CA LYS A 48 -16.84 7.18 -28.79
C LYS A 48 -17.33 6.16 -27.74
N SER A 49 -18.64 6.02 -27.59
CA SER A 49 -19.23 5.02 -26.70
C SER A 49 -19.07 3.62 -27.29
N SER A 50 -18.97 2.60 -26.43
CA SER A 50 -18.92 1.19 -26.82
C SER A 50 -20.27 0.65 -27.33
N ILE A 51 -21.37 1.36 -27.04
CA ILE A 51 -22.72 1.00 -27.47
C ILE A 51 -23.12 1.87 -28.67
N ILE A 52 -23.55 3.11 -28.42
CA ILE A 52 -24.00 4.07 -29.45
C ILE A 52 -23.62 5.48 -29.00
N GLY A 53 -23.27 6.35 -29.96
CA GLY A 53 -23.01 7.76 -29.72
C GLY A 53 -21.67 8.03 -29.04
N TYR A 54 -21.67 9.00 -28.15
CA TYR A 54 -20.49 9.55 -27.49
C TYR A 54 -20.72 9.70 -26.00
N GLU A 55 -19.66 9.53 -25.22
CA GLU A 55 -19.67 9.73 -23.77
C GLU A 55 -18.89 11.00 -23.42
N LEU A 56 -19.48 11.85 -22.57
CA LEU A 56 -18.91 13.12 -22.16
C LEU A 56 -17.78 12.90 -21.15
N LEU A 57 -16.57 13.38 -21.46
CA LEU A 57 -15.43 13.32 -20.55
C LEU A 57 -15.26 14.62 -19.76
N ALA A 58 -15.52 15.75 -20.40
CA ALA A 58 -15.44 17.06 -19.78
C ALA A 58 -16.35 18.07 -20.48
N GLY A 59 -16.91 18.98 -19.69
CA GLY A 59 -17.77 20.06 -20.18
C GLY A 59 -19.25 19.92 -19.86
N GLU A 60 -19.62 19.19 -18.80
CA GLU A 60 -21.00 18.97 -18.34
C GLU A 60 -21.85 20.26 -18.32
N ARG A 61 -21.30 21.37 -17.79
CA ARG A 61 -21.97 22.69 -17.77
C ARG A 61 -22.26 23.21 -19.18
N ARG A 62 -21.33 23.04 -20.12
CA ARG A 62 -21.47 23.51 -21.51
C ARG A 62 -22.49 22.66 -22.26
N LEU A 63 -22.50 21.34 -22.05
CA LEU A 63 -23.49 20.44 -22.64
C LEU A 63 -24.91 20.85 -22.19
N ARG A 64 -25.12 21.02 -20.88
CA ARG A 64 -26.42 21.45 -20.34
C ARG A 64 -26.83 22.85 -20.80
N ALA A 65 -25.91 23.81 -20.78
CA ALA A 65 -26.20 25.16 -21.26
C ALA A 65 -26.52 25.18 -22.77
N SER A 66 -25.87 24.32 -23.57
CA SER A 66 -26.18 24.16 -25.00
C SER A 66 -27.56 23.53 -25.24
N GLN A 67 -27.96 22.58 -24.40
CA GLN A 67 -29.33 22.04 -24.40
C GLN A 67 -30.36 23.12 -24.07
N LEU A 68 -30.12 23.92 -23.03
CA LEU A 68 -30.99 25.04 -22.65
C LEU A 68 -31.05 26.14 -23.71
N ALA A 69 -29.94 26.39 -24.41
CA ALA A 69 -29.88 27.31 -25.53
C ALA A 69 -30.64 26.82 -26.77
N GLY A 70 -31.07 25.56 -26.81
CA GLY A 70 -31.81 24.96 -27.91
C GLY A 70 -30.94 24.59 -29.12
N LEU A 71 -29.63 24.42 -28.94
CA LEU A 71 -28.75 23.96 -30.00
C LEU A 71 -29.05 22.49 -30.34
N THR A 72 -28.98 22.12 -31.62
CA THR A 72 -29.10 20.73 -32.07
C THR A 72 -27.74 20.05 -32.15
N THR A 73 -26.72 20.80 -32.55
CA THR A 73 -25.34 20.33 -32.69
C THR A 73 -24.36 21.22 -31.93
N ILE A 74 -23.27 20.62 -31.46
CA ILE A 74 -22.20 21.33 -30.76
C ILE A 74 -20.82 20.84 -31.19
N PRO A 75 -19.79 21.71 -31.17
CA PRO A 75 -18.42 21.30 -31.40
C PRO A 75 -17.91 20.47 -30.23
N ALA A 76 -17.30 19.33 -30.55
CA ALA A 76 -16.76 18.38 -29.60
C ALA A 76 -15.41 17.84 -30.10
N VAL A 77 -14.44 17.72 -29.20
CA VAL A 77 -13.19 17.01 -29.44
C VAL A 77 -13.42 15.54 -29.11
N VAL A 78 -13.40 14.69 -30.13
CA VAL A 78 -13.47 13.24 -29.99
C VAL A 78 -12.07 12.72 -29.69
N LYS A 79 -11.89 12.16 -28.50
CA LYS A 79 -10.69 11.43 -28.12
C LYS A 79 -10.93 9.94 -28.24
N GLU A 80 -10.00 9.26 -28.88
CA GLU A 80 -9.90 7.80 -28.80
C GLU A 80 -9.28 7.44 -27.45
N LEU A 81 -10.13 7.09 -26.49
CA LEU A 81 -9.74 6.61 -25.17
C LEU A 81 -10.38 5.24 -24.97
N THR A 82 -9.56 4.27 -24.61
CA THR A 82 -10.05 2.96 -24.18
C THR A 82 -10.73 3.08 -22.81
N ASP A 83 -11.55 2.09 -22.44
CA ASP A 83 -12.12 2.02 -21.09
C ASP A 83 -11.04 1.98 -20.00
N ASP A 84 -9.89 1.37 -20.30
CA ASP A 84 -8.73 1.37 -19.41
C ASP A 84 -8.16 2.77 -19.24
N ASP A 85 -8.04 3.56 -20.32
CA ASP A 85 -7.54 4.94 -20.25
C ASP A 85 -8.43 5.85 -19.39
N LEU A 86 -9.76 5.68 -19.47
CA LEU A 86 -10.67 6.42 -18.60
C LEU A 86 -10.51 6.05 -17.14
N LEU A 87 -10.38 4.76 -16.86
CA LEU A 87 -10.19 4.29 -15.51
C LEU A 87 -8.84 4.75 -14.94
N TYR A 88 -7.80 4.76 -15.77
CA TYR A 88 -6.52 5.35 -15.44
C TYR A 88 -6.66 6.83 -15.07
N GLN A 89 -7.33 7.62 -15.91
CA GLN A 89 -7.58 9.03 -15.63
C GLN A 89 -8.38 9.24 -14.35
N ALA A 90 -9.44 8.46 -14.12
CA ALA A 90 -10.26 8.55 -12.91
C ALA A 90 -9.45 8.21 -11.65
N ILE A 91 -8.58 7.20 -11.70
CA ILE A 91 -7.69 6.85 -10.58
C ILE A 91 -6.69 7.98 -10.35
N ILE A 92 -6.06 8.51 -11.39
CA ILE A 92 -5.06 9.60 -11.28
C ILE A 92 -5.70 10.87 -10.73
N GLU A 93 -6.88 11.26 -11.21
CA GLU A 93 -7.61 12.43 -10.72
C GLU A 93 -7.97 12.28 -9.23
N ASN A 94 -8.47 11.10 -8.83
CA ASN A 94 -8.75 10.82 -7.42
C ASN A 94 -7.47 10.88 -6.58
N LEU A 95 -6.35 10.39 -7.11
CA LEU A 95 -5.06 10.37 -6.45
C LEU A 95 -4.43 11.77 -6.26
N GLN A 96 -4.76 12.71 -7.14
CA GLN A 96 -4.33 14.11 -7.05
C GLN A 96 -5.11 14.91 -6.00
N ARG A 97 -6.08 14.32 -5.30
CA ARG A 97 -6.78 14.96 -4.19
C ARG A 97 -5.85 15.08 -2.98
N SER A 98 -5.83 16.25 -2.37
CA SER A 98 -4.87 16.63 -1.31
C SER A 98 -5.04 15.88 0.03
N ASN A 99 -6.10 15.08 0.19
CA ASN A 99 -6.52 14.54 1.50
C ASN A 99 -6.52 13.00 1.57
N LEU A 100 -5.84 12.29 0.67
CA LEU A 100 -5.79 10.83 0.73
C LEU A 100 -4.95 10.34 1.89
N ASN A 101 -5.44 9.31 2.58
CA ASN A 101 -4.64 8.64 3.59
C ASN A 101 -3.61 7.69 2.93
N PRO A 102 -2.51 7.32 3.62
CA PRO A 102 -1.46 6.49 3.03
C PRO A 102 -1.93 5.10 2.55
N ILE A 103 -2.98 4.53 3.15
CA ILE A 103 -3.52 3.22 2.77
C ILE A 103 -4.38 3.35 1.50
N GLU A 104 -5.19 4.40 1.37
CA GLU A 104 -5.96 4.72 0.16
C GLU A 104 -5.04 5.03 -1.03
N GLU A 105 -3.98 5.80 -0.79
CA GLU A 105 -2.97 6.09 -1.80
C GLU A 105 -2.29 4.78 -2.26
N ALA A 106 -1.90 3.90 -1.33
CA ALA A 106 -1.35 2.58 -1.64
C ALA A 106 -2.32 1.73 -2.49
N ALA A 107 -3.60 1.68 -2.09
CA ALA A 107 -4.62 0.91 -2.79
C ALA A 107 -4.85 1.44 -4.21
N SER A 108 -4.76 2.75 -4.40
CA SER A 108 -4.89 3.40 -5.71
C SER A 108 -3.70 3.05 -6.62
N TYR A 109 -2.47 3.06 -6.09
CA TYR A 109 -1.30 2.56 -6.83
C TYR A 109 -1.40 1.09 -7.21
N GLN A 110 -1.90 0.25 -6.31
CA GLN A 110 -2.08 -1.16 -6.59
C GLN A 110 -3.07 -1.39 -7.75
N LYS A 111 -4.12 -0.56 -7.86
CA LYS A 111 -5.08 -0.59 -8.99
C LYS A 111 -4.45 -0.19 -10.33
N LEU A 112 -3.50 0.75 -10.33
CA LEU A 112 -2.74 1.10 -11.53
C LEU A 112 -1.84 -0.05 -11.96
N ILE A 113 -1.10 -0.63 -11.00
CA ILE A 113 -0.16 -1.73 -11.27
C ILE A 113 -0.87 -3.00 -11.72
N SER A 114 -2.03 -3.32 -11.12
CA SER A 114 -2.81 -4.50 -11.53
C SER A 114 -3.31 -4.43 -12.97
N ARG A 115 -3.33 -3.23 -13.58
CA ARG A 115 -3.74 -3.02 -14.97
C ARG A 115 -2.57 -2.95 -15.96
N GLY A 116 -1.34 -3.14 -15.49
CA GLY A 116 -0.17 -3.29 -16.35
C GLY A 116 0.88 -2.20 -16.19
N LEU A 117 0.63 -1.14 -15.41
CA LEU A 117 1.68 -0.15 -15.13
C LEU A 117 2.77 -0.76 -14.23
N THR A 118 3.99 -0.42 -14.54
CA THR A 118 5.16 -0.69 -13.71
C THR A 118 5.24 0.29 -12.55
N HIS A 119 6.04 -0.05 -11.54
CA HIS A 119 6.30 0.86 -10.43
C HIS A 119 6.99 2.16 -10.88
N ASP A 120 7.80 2.08 -11.94
CA ASP A 120 8.55 3.20 -12.50
C ASP A 120 7.63 4.17 -13.25
N GLU A 121 6.69 3.65 -14.03
CA GLU A 121 5.68 4.48 -14.71
C GLU A 121 4.77 5.20 -13.71
N VAL A 122 4.27 4.50 -12.68
CA VAL A 122 3.47 5.13 -11.61
C VAL A 122 4.27 6.22 -10.90
N ALA A 123 5.55 5.97 -10.61
CA ALA A 123 6.41 6.96 -9.97
C ALA A 123 6.58 8.23 -10.82
N GLN A 124 6.80 8.06 -12.13
CA GLN A 124 6.90 9.17 -13.08
C GLN A 124 5.59 9.97 -13.17
N ILE A 125 4.45 9.30 -13.34
CA ILE A 125 3.13 9.94 -13.44
C ILE A 125 2.82 10.77 -12.20
N MET A 126 3.20 10.28 -11.01
CA MET A 126 2.92 10.97 -9.75
C MET A 126 4.00 11.94 -9.29
N GLY A 127 5.13 12.07 -10.01
CA GLY A 127 6.26 12.88 -9.57
C GLY A 127 6.85 12.39 -8.24
N LYS A 128 6.84 11.07 -8.00
CA LYS A 128 7.40 10.42 -6.81
C LYS A 128 8.59 9.55 -7.20
N SER A 129 9.33 9.09 -6.20
CA SER A 129 10.41 8.13 -6.45
C SER A 129 9.84 6.70 -6.50
N ARG A 130 10.42 5.83 -7.33
CA ARG A 130 10.08 4.40 -7.35
C ARG A 130 10.15 3.75 -5.94
N PRO A 131 11.16 4.03 -5.09
CA PRO A 131 11.17 3.55 -3.71
C PRO A 131 9.99 4.04 -2.86
N TYR A 132 9.48 5.25 -3.10
CA TYR A 132 8.29 5.74 -2.40
C TYR A 132 7.08 4.86 -2.73
N ILE A 133 6.83 4.60 -4.02
CA ILE A 133 5.74 3.73 -4.49
C ILE A 133 5.85 2.33 -3.87
N SER A 134 7.01 1.68 -3.96
CA SER A 134 7.21 0.35 -3.37
C SER A 134 7.01 0.31 -1.86
N ASN A 135 7.47 1.34 -1.14
CA ASN A 135 7.30 1.42 0.31
C ASN A 135 5.84 1.63 0.72
N LEU A 136 5.08 2.36 -0.08
CA LEU A 136 3.67 2.61 0.19
C LEU A 136 2.83 1.36 -0.07
N LEU A 137 3.06 0.66 -1.18
CA LEU A 137 2.38 -0.60 -1.51
C LEU A 137 2.56 -1.67 -0.43
N ARG A 138 3.74 -1.71 0.21
CA ARG A 138 4.02 -2.62 1.32
C ARG A 138 3.07 -2.45 2.51
N LEU A 139 2.45 -1.28 2.68
CA LEU A 139 1.48 -1.05 3.76
C LEU A 139 0.19 -1.85 3.57
N LEU A 140 -0.11 -2.27 2.34
CA LEU A 140 -1.26 -3.15 2.07
C LEU A 140 -1.11 -4.53 2.71
N ASN A 141 0.09 -4.91 3.14
CA ASN A 141 0.36 -6.18 3.83
C ASN A 141 0.27 -6.08 5.37
N LEU A 142 -0.08 -4.91 5.92
CA LEU A 142 -0.30 -4.74 7.35
C LEU A 142 -1.60 -5.44 7.79
N SER A 143 -1.67 -5.79 9.07
CA SER A 143 -2.91 -6.29 9.67
C SER A 143 -4.02 -5.23 9.62
N SER A 144 -5.27 -5.66 9.64
CA SER A 144 -6.43 -4.75 9.58
C SER A 144 -6.38 -3.70 10.69
N GLN A 145 -6.04 -4.12 11.91
CA GLN A 145 -5.90 -3.22 13.05
C GLN A 145 -4.80 -2.16 12.84
N THR A 146 -3.68 -2.55 12.24
CA THR A 146 -2.56 -1.64 12.00
C THR A 146 -2.85 -0.67 10.86
N LYS A 147 -3.55 -1.12 9.80
CA LYS A 147 -4.05 -0.24 8.72
C LYS A 147 -4.97 0.83 9.28
N GLN A 148 -5.94 0.44 10.11
CA GLN A 148 -6.88 1.38 10.73
C GLN A 148 -6.13 2.45 11.56
N ALA A 149 -5.10 2.06 12.32
CA ALA A 149 -4.30 3.02 13.08
C ALA A 149 -3.54 4.02 12.17
N VAL A 150 -3.19 3.65 10.94
CA VAL A 150 -2.57 4.54 9.96
C VAL A 150 -3.62 5.46 9.33
N GLU A 151 -4.77 4.92 8.96
CA GLU A 151 -5.89 5.66 8.36
C GLU A 151 -6.42 6.75 9.30
N GLU A 152 -6.53 6.42 10.59
CA GLU A 152 -6.93 7.36 11.66
C GLU A 152 -5.81 8.35 12.04
N GLY A 153 -4.61 8.24 11.45
CA GLY A 153 -3.47 9.10 11.74
C GLY A 153 -2.83 8.86 13.13
N LYS A 154 -3.24 7.82 13.86
CA LYS A 154 -2.67 7.45 15.17
C LYS A 154 -1.20 7.07 15.09
N ILE A 155 -0.79 6.46 13.98
CA ILE A 155 0.62 6.21 13.66
C ILE A 155 0.95 6.69 12.25
N SER A 156 2.13 7.29 12.08
CA SER A 156 2.59 7.73 10.76
C SER A 156 2.94 6.57 9.82
N GLN A 157 2.95 6.86 8.51
CA GLN A 157 3.45 5.96 7.45
C GLN A 157 4.86 5.40 7.77
N GLY A 158 5.72 6.23 8.37
CA GLY A 158 7.08 5.84 8.77
C GLY A 158 7.10 4.74 9.84
N HIS A 159 6.20 4.82 10.83
CA HIS A 159 6.03 3.75 11.81
C HIS A 159 5.51 2.47 11.14
N ALA A 160 4.44 2.60 10.36
CA ALA A 160 3.78 1.48 9.70
C ALA A 160 4.74 0.67 8.82
N ARG A 161 5.63 1.33 8.09
CA ARG A 161 6.67 0.69 7.28
C ARG A 161 7.58 -0.26 8.07
N GLN A 162 7.90 0.07 9.31
CA GLN A 162 8.74 -0.77 10.17
C GLN A 162 8.01 -2.03 10.63
N LEU A 163 6.67 -2.00 10.64
CA LEU A 163 5.82 -3.06 11.16
C LEU A 163 5.46 -4.13 10.11
N VAL A 164 5.56 -3.83 8.82
CA VAL A 164 5.16 -4.72 7.70
C VAL A 164 5.75 -6.14 7.79
N SER A 165 6.97 -6.27 8.31
CA SER A 165 7.66 -7.57 8.37
C SER A 165 7.36 -8.41 9.61
N PHE A 166 6.47 -7.94 10.49
CA PHE A 166 6.07 -8.64 11.72
C PHE A 166 4.75 -9.39 11.55
N SER A 167 4.54 -10.42 12.38
CA SER A 167 3.24 -11.08 12.49
C SER A 167 2.18 -10.11 13.03
N GLU A 168 0.91 -10.42 12.81
CA GLU A 168 -0.21 -9.59 13.23
C GLU A 168 -0.19 -9.27 14.73
N GLU A 169 0.11 -10.26 15.58
CA GLU A 169 0.20 -10.07 17.03
C GLU A 169 1.32 -9.10 17.39
N LYS A 170 2.48 -9.24 16.74
CA LYS A 170 3.63 -8.37 16.95
C LYS A 170 3.38 -6.95 16.44
N GLN A 171 2.66 -6.81 15.33
CA GLN A 171 2.25 -5.48 14.85
C GLN A 171 1.38 -4.79 15.92
N ALA A 172 0.37 -5.48 16.46
CA ALA A 172 -0.50 -4.93 17.50
C ALA A 172 0.27 -4.51 18.77
N GLU A 173 1.19 -5.36 19.26
CA GLU A 173 2.07 -5.02 20.39
C GLU A 173 2.86 -3.72 20.13
N TRP A 174 3.47 -3.59 18.94
CA TRP A 174 4.23 -2.40 18.59
C TRP A 174 3.36 -1.16 18.46
N VAL A 175 2.17 -1.27 17.87
CA VAL A 175 1.22 -0.15 17.76
C VAL A 175 0.86 0.37 19.16
N GLN A 176 0.51 -0.52 20.09
CA GLN A 176 0.23 -0.11 21.48
C GLN A 176 1.43 0.56 22.15
N LEU A 177 2.64 0.05 21.90
CA LEU A 177 3.85 0.62 22.46
C LEU A 177 4.16 2.02 21.87
N ILE A 178 3.93 2.21 20.56
CA ILE A 178 4.10 3.51 19.90
C ILE A 178 3.15 4.53 20.51
N LEU A 179 1.87 4.17 20.66
CA LEU A 179 0.84 5.08 21.19
C LEU A 179 1.03 5.40 22.68
N SER A 180 1.42 4.41 23.48
CA SER A 180 1.61 4.61 24.93
C SER A 180 2.85 5.42 25.28
N LYS A 181 3.88 5.38 24.43
CA LYS A 181 5.17 6.05 24.69
C LYS A 181 5.49 7.19 23.73
N ASP A 182 4.55 7.54 22.86
CA ASP A 182 4.71 8.52 21.77
C ASP A 182 6.05 8.35 21.04
N LEU A 183 6.31 7.12 20.60
CA LEU A 183 7.62 6.79 20.03
C LEU A 183 7.81 7.49 18.68
N SER A 184 8.97 8.11 18.49
CA SER A 184 9.38 8.54 17.15
C SER A 184 9.80 7.35 16.27
N VAL A 185 9.68 7.51 14.95
CA VAL A 185 10.11 6.50 13.95
C VAL A 185 11.56 6.06 14.19
N ARG A 186 12.45 7.02 14.48
CA ARG A 186 13.88 6.73 14.75
C ARG A 186 14.06 5.91 16.04
N THR A 187 13.27 6.17 17.07
CA THR A 187 13.31 5.41 18.31
C THR A 187 12.79 3.99 18.08
N LEU A 188 11.69 3.84 17.34
CA LEU A 188 11.13 2.55 16.96
C LEU A 188 12.15 1.71 16.17
N GLU A 189 12.80 2.28 15.17
CA GLU A 189 13.86 1.61 14.38
C GLU A 189 14.98 1.07 15.26
N LYS A 190 15.46 1.88 16.22
CA LYS A 190 16.49 1.47 17.17
C LYS A 190 16.02 0.30 18.05
N LEU A 191 14.80 0.36 18.58
CA LEU A 191 14.24 -0.69 19.44
C LEU A 191 14.10 -2.01 18.67
N ILE A 192 13.59 -1.97 17.43
CA ILE A 192 13.47 -3.12 16.56
C ILE A 192 14.85 -3.73 16.26
N ALA A 193 15.85 -2.90 15.95
CA ALA A 193 17.20 -3.36 15.64
C ALA A 193 17.89 -4.04 16.83
N VAL A 194 17.74 -3.48 18.04
CA VAL A 194 18.27 -4.07 19.27
C VAL A 194 17.61 -5.42 19.56
N ASN A 195 16.29 -5.51 19.39
CA ASN A 195 15.56 -6.75 19.67
C ASN A 195 15.96 -7.87 18.69
N LYS A 196 16.10 -7.57 17.39
CA LYS A 196 16.60 -8.52 16.39
C LYS A 196 18.00 -9.04 16.74
N LYS A 197 18.96 -8.16 17.07
CA LYS A 197 20.34 -8.55 17.43
C LYS A 197 20.38 -9.43 18.68
N LYS A 198 19.52 -9.17 19.66
CA LYS A 198 19.43 -9.98 20.89
C LYS A 198 18.95 -11.39 20.57
N HIS A 199 17.88 -11.53 19.78
CA HIS A 199 17.34 -12.83 19.38
C HIS A 199 18.32 -13.66 18.54
N THR A 200 19.04 -13.05 17.59
CA THR A 200 20.04 -13.78 16.77
C THR A 200 21.20 -14.30 17.61
N LYS A 201 21.69 -13.51 18.58
CA LYS A 201 22.77 -13.94 19.50
C LYS A 201 22.35 -15.05 20.45
N LEU A 202 21.10 -15.02 20.94
CA LEU A 202 20.56 -16.13 21.75
C LEU A 202 20.49 -17.42 20.93
N LYS A 203 19.89 -17.37 19.73
CA LYS A 203 19.74 -18.56 18.86
C LYS A 203 21.08 -19.20 18.48
N GLN A 204 22.11 -18.40 18.15
CA GLN A 204 23.45 -18.93 17.85
C GLN A 204 24.12 -19.58 19.07
N ARG A 205 23.93 -19.01 20.26
CA ARG A 205 24.47 -19.60 21.49
C ARG A 205 23.79 -20.90 21.86
N ASP A 206 22.47 -20.96 21.74
CA ASP A 206 21.70 -22.18 22.04
C ASP A 206 22.05 -23.31 21.06
N GLN A 207 22.27 -22.98 19.79
CA GLN A 207 22.73 -23.94 18.78
C GLN A 207 24.14 -24.47 19.08
N PHE A 208 25.09 -23.60 19.42
CA PHE A 208 26.45 -24.00 19.82
C PHE A 208 26.44 -24.93 21.03
N LEU A 209 25.63 -24.62 22.05
CA LEU A 209 25.52 -25.46 23.24
C LEU A 209 24.96 -26.84 22.91
N LYS A 210 23.95 -26.91 22.03
CA LYS A 210 23.35 -28.16 21.59
C LYS A 210 24.33 -29.03 20.79
N GLU A 211 25.14 -28.43 19.93
CA GLU A 211 26.20 -29.14 19.19
C GLU A 211 27.25 -29.73 20.14
N GLN A 212 27.59 -29.03 21.23
CA GLN A 212 28.49 -29.56 22.26
C GLN A 212 27.85 -30.68 23.08
N GLU A 213 26.56 -30.58 23.43
CA GLU A 213 25.80 -31.67 24.06
C GLU A 213 25.78 -32.93 23.18
N ASP A 214 25.52 -32.78 21.88
CA ASP A 214 25.49 -33.90 20.93
C ASP A 214 26.88 -34.54 20.76
N SER A 215 27.95 -33.72 20.72
CA SER A 215 29.32 -34.22 20.64
C SER A 215 29.72 -35.00 21.89
N LEU A 216 29.46 -34.43 23.08
CA LEU A 216 29.75 -35.09 24.36
C LEU A 216 28.94 -36.38 24.50
N SER A 217 27.68 -36.37 24.08
CA SER A 217 26.82 -37.56 24.16
C SER A 217 27.31 -38.68 23.25
N LYS A 218 27.83 -38.36 22.07
CA LYS A 218 28.45 -39.34 21.15
C LYS A 218 29.75 -39.91 21.70
N THR A 219 30.63 -39.07 22.25
CA THR A 219 31.93 -39.51 22.79
C THR A 219 31.76 -40.36 24.04
N LEU A 220 30.86 -39.97 24.95
CA LEU A 220 30.66 -40.65 26.24
C LEU A 220 29.63 -41.79 26.17
N GLY A 221 28.93 -41.91 25.03
CA GLY A 221 27.90 -42.91 24.81
C GLY A 221 26.71 -42.81 25.78
N THR A 222 26.51 -41.65 26.39
CA THR A 222 25.52 -41.38 27.45
C THR A 222 24.87 -40.01 27.24
N ALA A 223 23.66 -39.81 27.77
CA ALA A 223 22.96 -38.54 27.62
C ALA A 223 23.65 -37.43 28.42
N THR A 224 24.13 -36.39 27.74
CA THR A 224 24.76 -35.23 28.36
C THR A 224 23.93 -33.96 28.17
N LYS A 225 23.86 -33.14 29.22
CA LYS A 225 23.20 -31.82 29.21
C LYS A 225 24.13 -30.76 29.76
N ILE A 226 24.19 -29.61 29.10
CA ILE A 226 24.96 -28.43 29.53
C ILE A 226 23.98 -27.40 30.10
N ILE A 227 23.98 -27.24 31.41
CA ILE A 227 23.12 -26.29 32.12
C ILE A 227 23.94 -25.05 32.47
N LYS A 228 23.53 -23.88 31.98
CA LYS A 228 24.23 -22.63 32.26
C LYS A 228 23.52 -21.77 33.31
N LYS A 229 24.29 -21.15 34.21
CA LYS A 229 23.84 -20.15 35.18
C LYS A 229 24.09 -18.73 34.65
N LYS A 230 23.28 -17.76 35.12
CA LYS A 230 23.28 -16.37 34.63
C LYS A 230 24.61 -15.62 34.83
N ASN A 231 25.43 -16.04 35.78
CA ASN A 231 26.74 -15.46 36.10
C ASN A 231 27.89 -15.97 35.20
N GLY A 232 27.60 -16.84 34.23
CA GLY A 232 28.61 -17.40 33.33
C GLY A 232 29.18 -18.74 33.78
N SER A 233 28.91 -19.20 35.01
CA SER A 233 29.19 -20.59 35.38
C SER A 233 28.17 -21.54 34.77
N GLY A 234 28.52 -22.82 34.67
CA GLY A 234 27.65 -23.87 34.13
C GLY A 234 28.02 -25.23 34.69
N GLU A 235 27.16 -26.18 34.47
CA GLU A 235 27.29 -27.57 34.90
C GLU A 235 27.06 -28.47 33.69
N ILE A 236 27.93 -29.46 33.49
CA ILE A 236 27.70 -30.53 32.53
C ILE A 236 27.14 -31.70 33.33
N ARG A 237 25.92 -32.12 33.02
CA ARG A 237 25.25 -33.26 33.66
C ARG A 237 25.31 -34.45 32.72
N ILE A 238 26.05 -35.47 33.14
CA ILE A 238 26.14 -36.76 32.45
C ILE A 238 25.30 -37.74 33.25
N SER A 239 24.35 -38.42 32.59
CA SER A 239 23.50 -39.42 33.25
C SER A 239 24.01 -40.81 32.93
N PHE A 240 24.05 -41.69 33.93
CA PHE A 240 24.44 -43.10 33.80
C PHE A 240 23.37 -43.98 34.45
N ASN A 241 23.18 -45.19 33.94
CA ASN A 241 22.14 -46.11 34.38
C ASN A 241 22.68 -47.21 35.32
N ASP A 242 23.96 -47.55 35.21
CA ASP A 242 24.62 -48.56 36.04
C ASP A 242 26.08 -48.16 36.36
N LEU A 243 26.71 -48.94 37.25
CA LEU A 243 28.09 -48.68 37.69
C LEU A 243 29.12 -48.96 36.59
N ASP A 244 28.84 -49.89 35.67
CA ASP A 244 29.72 -50.22 34.55
C ASP A 244 29.80 -49.06 33.55
N GLU A 245 28.66 -48.40 33.29
CA GLU A 245 28.56 -47.21 32.46
C GLU A 245 29.28 -46.02 33.11
N PHE A 246 29.20 -45.88 34.44
CA PHE A 246 29.99 -44.89 35.19
C PHE A 246 31.49 -45.13 35.05
N GLU A 247 31.98 -46.36 35.22
CA GLU A 247 33.40 -46.68 35.03
C GLU A 247 33.86 -46.39 33.59
N ARG A 248 33.04 -46.74 32.59
CA ARG A 248 33.31 -46.42 31.18
C ARG A 248 33.43 -44.91 30.94
N ILE A 249 32.54 -44.11 31.54
CA ILE A 249 32.60 -42.64 31.44
C ILE A 249 33.90 -42.12 32.05
N ILE A 250 34.25 -42.54 33.27
CA ILE A 250 35.48 -42.10 33.95
C ILE A 250 36.73 -42.50 33.17
N ASN A 251 36.76 -43.68 32.57
CA ASN A 251 37.88 -44.13 31.76
C ASN A 251 38.04 -43.33 30.45
N ASN A 252 36.98 -42.74 29.90
CA ASN A 252 37.08 -41.82 28.77
C ASN A 252 37.70 -40.45 29.13
N PHE A 253 37.79 -40.11 30.42
CA PHE A 253 38.42 -38.87 30.91
C PHE A 253 39.86 -39.03 31.40
N LYS A 254 40.34 -40.27 31.54
CA LYS A 254 41.74 -40.59 31.90
C LYS A 254 42.61 -40.65 30.66
#